data_AF-A0A3C1RRU3-F1
#
_entry.id   AF-A0A3C1RRU3-F1
#
_cell.length_a   1.000
_cell.length_b   1.000
_cell.length_c   1.000
_cell.angle_alpha   90.00
_cell.angle_beta   90.00
_cell.angle_gamma   90.00
#
_symmetry.space_group_name_H-M   'P 1'
#
loop_
_entity.id
_entity.type
_entity.pdbx_description
1 polymer ?
#
loop_
_entity_poly.entity_id
_entity_poly.type
_entity_poly.pdbx_seq_one_letter_code
_entity_poly.pdbx_strand_id
1 'polypeptide(L)'
;MPEYLRFSITEQEIAIALKLERKQLDEIVSDLELSLDSSIEFKESIHFRYLNRKLQERIFSQEGALAIASSIDNKSNDTMNIKEVLTSVIELVEKHRINKIDNSIRQTVYHNSSSLTVMRELHWLSNRDVVKIFQTKESKLEESFKNIQISDDPMKKGEDYEHISAVRYFSFRGLAKLSIELAASLYKKERKDYCQRVPIVVPPVVSDLLALTPSEIPSQKDIESAMRYVNKRDKERCQITGKSRDKIDKIDLARHHLFDQKNYTYLSAEIDNIITITREIHDDFHLWIGGTDKTCTIDDFIRYIETFYNQRHSVILMLYDRRQLLKLKLSQLQRYLPQSNS
;
A
#
# COMPACT_ATOMS: atom_id res chain seq x y z
N MET A 1 20.28 -8.68 -6.63
CA MET A 1 19.36 -7.52 -6.61
C MET A 1 19.10 -7.06 -8.03
N PRO A 2 17.94 -6.47 -8.35
CA PRO A 2 17.72 -5.84 -9.64
C PRO A 2 18.75 -4.74 -9.91
N GLU A 3 19.30 -4.69 -11.12
CA GLU A 3 20.44 -3.85 -11.51
C GLU A 3 20.16 -2.34 -11.38
N TYR A 4 18.89 -1.93 -11.50
CA TYR A 4 18.46 -0.54 -11.38
C TYR A 4 18.47 0.01 -9.94
N LEU A 5 18.52 -0.86 -8.92
CA LEU A 5 18.61 -0.43 -7.51
C LEU A 5 20.04 -0.20 -7.05
N ARG A 6 21.05 -0.51 -7.87
CA ARG A 6 22.47 -0.35 -7.51
C ARG A 6 22.86 1.13 -7.40
N PHE A 7 22.33 1.96 -8.28
CA PHE A 7 22.61 3.39 -8.36
C PHE A 7 21.46 4.17 -7.75
N SER A 8 21.71 4.89 -6.66
CA SER A 8 20.66 5.65 -5.98
C SER A 8 21.11 6.98 -5.41
N ILE A 9 22.42 7.23 -5.36
CA ILE A 9 22.99 8.43 -4.73
C ILE A 9 23.27 9.45 -5.82
N THR A 10 22.67 10.62 -5.72
CA THR A 10 22.84 11.67 -6.74
C THR A 10 24.16 12.41 -6.57
N GLU A 11 24.64 13.04 -7.65
CA GLU A 11 25.83 13.89 -7.63
C GLU A 11 25.71 15.03 -6.61
N GLN A 12 24.52 15.63 -6.50
CA GLN A 12 24.25 16.68 -5.52
C GLN A 12 24.37 16.18 -4.08
N GLU A 13 23.87 14.98 -3.77
CA GLU A 13 23.98 14.40 -2.43
C GLU A 13 25.44 14.10 -2.06
N ILE A 14 26.24 13.60 -3.02
CA ILE A 14 27.68 13.39 -2.82
C ILE A 14 28.40 14.72 -2.59
N ALA A 15 28.14 15.72 -3.43
CA ALA A 15 28.75 17.04 -3.29
C ALA A 15 28.46 17.67 -1.92
N ILE A 16 27.20 17.58 -1.45
CA ILE A 16 26.81 18.05 -0.11
C ILE A 16 27.53 17.27 0.99
N ALA A 17 27.55 15.93 0.93
CA ALA A 17 28.19 15.09 1.93
C ALA A 17 29.71 15.34 2.01
N LEU A 18 30.33 15.63 0.86
CA LEU A 18 31.75 15.95 0.76
C LEU A 18 32.05 17.44 1.01
N LYS A 19 31.04 18.30 1.17
CA LYS A 19 31.18 19.77 1.26
C LYS A 19 31.96 20.35 0.06
N LEU A 20 31.71 19.82 -1.13
CA LEU A 20 32.35 20.23 -2.38
C LEU A 20 31.40 21.00 -3.28
N GLU A 21 31.95 21.91 -4.06
CA GLU A 21 31.27 22.43 -5.24
C GLU A 21 31.24 21.37 -6.35
N ARG A 22 30.22 21.44 -7.22
CA ARG A 22 30.03 20.48 -8.32
C ARG A 22 31.29 20.34 -9.19
N LYS A 23 31.95 21.46 -9.50
CA LYS A 23 33.17 21.47 -10.30
C LYS A 23 34.31 20.67 -9.64
N GLN A 24 34.46 20.75 -8.32
CA GLN A 24 35.49 20.00 -7.59
C GLN A 24 35.18 18.50 -7.60
N LEU A 25 33.89 18.13 -7.47
CA LEU A 25 33.47 16.75 -7.61
C LEU A 25 33.70 16.21 -9.02
N ASP A 26 33.45 17.01 -10.06
CA ASP A 26 33.73 16.66 -11.46
C ASP A 26 35.22 16.36 -11.69
N GLU A 27 36.10 17.20 -11.14
CA GLU A 27 37.55 17.03 -11.20
C GLU A 27 37.98 15.72 -10.52
N ILE A 28 37.48 15.44 -9.31
CA ILE A 28 37.79 14.21 -8.57
C ILE A 28 37.35 12.96 -9.34
N VAL A 29 36.12 12.97 -9.88
CA VAL A 29 35.62 11.82 -10.64
C VAL A 29 36.42 11.64 -11.94
N SER A 30 36.77 12.73 -12.62
CA SER A 30 37.61 12.67 -13.82
C SER A 30 38.99 12.10 -13.53
N ASP A 31 39.61 12.51 -12.42
CA ASP A 31 40.89 11.97 -11.95
C ASP A 31 40.81 10.47 -11.66
N LEU A 32 39.71 10.02 -11.05
CA LEU A 32 39.47 8.61 -10.75
C LEU A 32 39.26 7.77 -12.02
N GLU A 33 38.51 8.29 -12.99
CA GLU A 33 38.29 7.64 -14.28
C GLU A 33 39.56 7.54 -15.13
N LEU A 34 40.44 8.53 -15.02
CA LEU A 34 41.71 8.61 -15.76
C LEU A 34 42.90 7.98 -15.02
N SER A 35 42.68 7.47 -13.81
CA SER A 35 43.74 6.88 -12.98
C SER A 35 44.40 5.70 -13.71
N LEU A 36 45.74 5.75 -13.82
CA LEU A 36 46.56 4.64 -14.34
C LEU A 36 46.91 3.61 -13.25
N ASP A 37 46.54 3.88 -12.00
CA ASP A 37 46.72 2.93 -10.91
C ASP A 37 45.71 1.79 -11.06
N SER A 38 46.20 0.64 -11.51
CA SER A 38 45.39 -0.58 -11.68
C SER A 38 44.68 -1.06 -10.42
N SER A 39 45.08 -0.57 -9.22
CA SER A 39 44.40 -0.87 -7.96
C SER A 39 43.16 0.00 -7.72
N ILE A 40 43.00 1.11 -8.46
CA ILE A 40 41.86 2.03 -8.40
C ILE A 40 40.99 1.81 -9.65
N GLU A 41 40.06 0.88 -9.56
CA GLU A 41 39.16 0.55 -10.67
C GLU A 41 37.87 1.39 -10.59
N PHE A 42 37.87 2.65 -11.04
CA PHE A 42 36.65 3.47 -11.08
C PHE A 42 35.99 3.41 -12.47
N LYS A 43 34.80 2.80 -12.56
CA LYS A 43 34.17 2.40 -13.84
C LYS A 43 32.69 2.73 -13.93
N GLU A 44 32.28 3.21 -15.10
CA GLU A 44 30.87 3.31 -15.47
C GLU A 44 30.21 1.91 -15.40
N SER A 45 28.97 1.83 -14.91
CA SER A 45 28.21 0.59 -14.64
C SER A 45 28.61 -0.21 -13.39
N ILE A 46 29.69 0.18 -12.72
CA ILE A 46 30.04 -0.35 -11.39
C ILE A 46 29.87 0.75 -10.34
N HIS A 47 30.55 1.87 -10.54
CA HIS A 47 30.67 2.95 -9.55
C HIS A 47 29.65 4.05 -9.79
N PHE A 48 29.41 4.40 -11.05
CA PHE A 48 28.43 5.40 -11.46
C PHE A 48 27.76 5.02 -12.79
N ARG A 49 26.69 5.74 -13.13
CA ARG A 49 26.07 5.77 -14.46
C ARG A 49 25.66 7.19 -14.80
N TYR A 50 25.63 7.50 -16.08
CA TYR A 50 25.04 8.76 -16.53
C TYR A 50 23.51 8.67 -16.53
N LEU A 51 22.86 9.57 -15.80
CA LEU A 51 21.44 9.87 -16.00
C LEU A 51 21.25 10.66 -17.31
N ASN A 52 22.17 11.58 -17.58
CA ASN A 52 22.18 12.37 -18.81
C ASN A 52 23.61 12.63 -19.29
N ARG A 53 24.04 11.94 -20.35
CA ARG A 53 25.38 12.09 -20.92
C ARG A 53 25.64 13.49 -21.50
N LYS A 54 24.61 14.20 -22.00
CA LYS A 54 24.77 15.55 -22.56
C LYS A 54 25.09 16.57 -21.46
N LEU A 55 24.46 16.40 -20.30
CA LEU A 55 24.65 17.27 -19.13
C LEU A 55 25.74 16.77 -18.17
N GLN A 56 26.40 15.65 -18.51
CA GLN A 56 27.36 14.94 -17.66
C GLN A 56 26.80 14.64 -16.26
N GLU A 57 25.48 14.42 -16.16
CA GLU A 57 24.82 14.18 -14.88
C GLU A 57 24.91 12.70 -14.52
N ARG A 58 25.50 12.42 -13.35
CA ARG A 58 25.75 11.05 -12.87
C ARG A 58 24.89 10.69 -11.66
N ILE A 59 24.63 9.39 -11.56
CA ILE A 59 24.11 8.74 -10.36
C ILE A 59 25.10 7.67 -9.91
N PHE A 60 25.32 7.58 -8.62
CA PHE A 60 26.37 6.78 -8.01
C PHE A 60 25.80 5.58 -7.27
N SER A 61 26.60 4.51 -7.28
CA SER A 61 26.45 3.36 -6.41
C SER A 61 27.05 3.64 -5.03
N GLN A 62 26.87 2.71 -4.09
CA GLN A 62 27.50 2.81 -2.78
C GLN A 62 29.02 2.72 -2.90
N GLU A 63 29.50 1.80 -3.73
CA GLU A 63 30.92 1.60 -4.02
C GLU A 63 31.53 2.85 -4.68
N GLY A 64 30.80 3.49 -5.60
CA GLY A 64 31.21 4.73 -6.23
C GLY A 64 31.33 5.89 -5.24
N ALA A 65 30.34 6.06 -4.36
CA ALA A 65 30.38 7.10 -3.33
C ALA A 65 31.57 6.91 -2.36
N LEU A 66 31.82 5.66 -1.93
CA LEU A 66 32.96 5.35 -1.06
C LEU A 66 34.29 5.55 -1.77
N ALA A 67 34.43 5.15 -3.04
CA ALA A 67 35.65 5.35 -3.82
C ALA A 67 35.99 6.83 -3.98
N ILE A 68 34.99 7.69 -4.25
CA ILE A 68 35.17 9.14 -4.31
C ILE A 68 35.66 9.67 -2.95
N ALA A 69 35.01 9.26 -1.86
CA ALA A 69 35.38 9.74 -0.53
C ALA A 69 36.81 9.32 -0.12
N SER A 70 37.20 8.07 -0.40
CA SER A 70 38.56 7.58 -0.15
C SER A 70 39.63 8.27 -1.01
N SER A 71 39.29 8.73 -2.20
CA SER A 71 40.24 9.47 -3.06
C SER A 71 40.62 10.83 -2.51
N ILE A 72 39.73 11.46 -1.73
CA ILE A 72 39.95 12.77 -1.09
C ILE A 72 40.86 12.62 0.13
N ASP A 73 40.69 11.53 0.90
CA ASP A 73 41.55 11.18 2.04
C ASP A 73 43.02 11.10 1.62
N ASN A 74 43.30 10.49 0.47
CA ASN A 74 44.66 10.33 -0.04
C ASN A 74 45.30 11.62 -0.59
N LYS A 75 44.52 12.67 -0.87
CA LYS A 75 44.99 13.90 -1.57
C LYS A 75 45.11 15.14 -0.69
N SER A 76 44.62 15.12 0.55
CA SER A 76 44.48 16.34 1.35
C SER A 76 45.61 16.53 2.39
N ASN A 77 46.47 17.52 2.12
CA ASN A 77 47.32 18.16 3.13
C ASN A 77 46.55 19.37 3.71
N ASP A 78 46.10 19.25 4.96
CA ASP A 78 45.90 20.35 5.94
C ASP A 78 44.68 21.31 5.94
N THR A 79 43.53 21.03 5.31
CA THR A 79 42.34 21.94 5.51
C THR A 79 40.98 21.29 5.70
N MET A 80 40.83 20.00 5.44
CA MET A 80 39.54 19.31 5.51
C MET A 80 39.59 18.28 6.63
N ASN A 81 38.60 18.26 7.52
CA ASN A 81 38.46 17.18 8.49
C ASN A 81 37.99 15.93 7.75
N ILE A 82 38.94 15.22 7.15
CA ILE A 82 38.69 14.06 6.28
C ILE A 82 37.81 13.01 6.97
N LYS A 83 38.03 12.81 8.27
CA LYS A 83 37.25 11.88 9.08
C LYS A 83 35.78 12.27 9.15
N GLU A 84 35.48 13.56 9.27
CA GLU A 84 34.11 14.07 9.26
C GLU A 84 33.44 13.82 7.91
N VAL A 85 34.16 14.05 6.82
CA VAL A 85 33.65 13.89 5.46
C VAL A 85 33.41 12.43 5.09
N LEU A 86 34.34 11.53 5.41
CA LEU A 86 34.17 10.09 5.26
C LEU A 86 32.96 9.60 6.08
N THR A 87 32.80 10.12 7.30
CA THR A 87 31.64 9.80 8.14
C THR A 87 30.33 10.24 7.46
N SER A 88 30.26 11.46 6.92
CA SER A 88 29.09 11.96 6.20
C SER A 88 28.73 11.12 4.98
N VAL A 89 29.72 10.63 4.21
CA VAL A 89 29.46 9.74 3.07
C VAL A 89 28.97 8.36 3.52
N ILE A 90 29.57 7.80 4.58
CA ILE A 90 29.11 6.52 5.16
C ILE A 90 27.66 6.64 5.64
N GLU A 91 27.31 7.73 6.32
CA GLU A 91 25.94 8.02 6.76
C GLU A 91 24.97 8.14 5.57
N LEU A 92 25.39 8.82 4.49
CA LEU A 92 24.60 8.93 3.26
C LEU A 92 24.37 7.55 2.62
N VAL A 93 25.41 6.73 2.51
CA VAL A 93 25.34 5.37 1.98
C VAL A 93 24.40 4.50 2.81
N GLU A 94 24.51 4.56 4.14
CA GLU A 94 23.62 3.83 5.06
C GLU A 94 22.18 4.33 4.99
N LYS A 95 21.95 5.65 4.89
CA LYS A 95 20.61 6.23 4.68
C LYS A 95 19.96 5.67 3.41
N HIS A 96 20.67 5.66 2.30
CA HIS A 96 20.16 5.09 1.03
C HIS A 96 19.89 3.59 1.15
N ARG A 97 20.75 2.86 1.86
CA ARG A 97 20.56 1.43 2.12
C ARG A 97 19.29 1.15 2.94
N ILE A 98 19.09 1.89 4.03
CA ILE A 98 17.90 1.80 4.89
C ILE A 98 16.64 2.18 4.11
N ASN A 99 16.67 3.25 3.31
CA ASN A 99 15.54 3.66 2.49
C ASN A 99 15.11 2.58 1.48
N LYS A 100 16.05 1.82 0.91
CA LYS A 100 15.73 0.68 0.04
C LYS A 100 15.01 -0.44 0.79
N ILE A 101 15.48 -0.77 1.99
CA ILE A 101 14.83 -1.75 2.87
C ILE A 101 13.42 -1.27 3.21
N ASP A 102 13.26 -0.03 3.66
CA ASP A 102 11.98 0.56 4.03
C ASP A 102 11.00 0.54 2.85
N ASN A 103 11.44 0.92 1.66
CA ASN A 103 10.60 0.88 0.45
C ASN A 103 10.16 -0.55 0.12
N SER A 104 11.05 -1.55 0.26
CA SER A 104 10.67 -2.96 0.10
C SER A 104 9.62 -3.38 1.12
N ILE A 105 9.74 -2.95 2.38
CA ILE A 105 8.75 -3.24 3.43
C ILE A 105 7.42 -2.56 3.09
N ARG A 106 7.42 -1.27 2.74
CA ARG A 106 6.23 -0.50 2.32
C ARG A 106 5.47 -1.22 1.22
N GLN A 107 6.18 -1.60 0.15
CA GLN A 107 5.59 -2.36 -0.97
C GLN A 107 5.01 -3.69 -0.48
N THR A 108 5.72 -4.41 0.38
CA THR A 108 5.22 -5.69 0.90
C THR A 108 3.95 -5.49 1.73
N VAL A 109 3.87 -4.45 2.56
CA VAL A 109 2.69 -4.10 3.36
C VAL A 109 1.51 -3.76 2.44
N TYR A 110 1.70 -2.88 1.45
CA TYR A 110 0.64 -2.52 0.50
C TYR A 110 0.00 -3.73 -0.19
N HIS A 111 0.79 -4.75 -0.51
CA HIS A 111 0.31 -5.97 -1.17
C HIS A 111 -0.18 -7.06 -0.19
N ASN A 112 0.15 -6.97 1.10
CA ASN A 112 -0.06 -8.04 2.08
C ASN A 112 -0.61 -7.55 3.42
N SER A 113 -1.55 -6.61 3.38
CA SER A 113 -2.35 -6.19 4.55
C SER A 113 -3.84 -6.48 4.38
N SER A 114 -4.15 -7.55 3.63
CA SER A 114 -5.52 -8.03 3.40
C SER A 114 -6.24 -8.54 4.65
N SER A 115 -5.50 -8.76 5.73
CA SER A 115 -6.04 -9.22 7.02
C SER A 115 -5.93 -8.16 8.11
N LEU A 116 -5.65 -6.91 7.76
CA LEU A 116 -5.64 -5.86 8.77
C LEU A 116 -7.00 -5.83 9.46
N THR A 117 -7.01 -5.66 10.78
CA THR A 117 -8.25 -5.41 11.51
C THR A 117 -7.94 -4.55 12.73
N VAL A 118 -8.93 -3.76 13.15
CA VAL A 118 -8.84 -2.97 14.39
C VAL A 118 -9.70 -3.64 15.45
N MET A 119 -9.10 -3.94 16.60
CA MET A 119 -9.81 -4.53 17.74
C MET A 119 -9.21 -3.97 19.02
N ARG A 120 -10.07 -3.45 19.91
CA ARG A 120 -9.67 -2.78 21.17
C ARG A 120 -8.61 -1.68 20.94
N GLU A 121 -8.86 -0.84 19.93
CA GLU A 121 -7.95 0.26 19.52
C GLU A 121 -6.55 -0.19 19.05
N LEU A 122 -6.33 -1.49 18.90
CA LEU A 122 -5.09 -2.06 18.38
C LEU A 122 -5.26 -2.54 16.94
N HIS A 123 -4.19 -2.39 16.16
CA HIS A 123 -4.08 -2.87 14.79
C HIS A 123 -3.52 -4.28 14.79
N TRP A 124 -4.15 -5.17 14.03
CA TRP A 124 -3.84 -6.59 14.01
C TRP A 124 -3.61 -7.08 12.59
N LEU A 125 -2.55 -7.85 12.38
CA LEU A 125 -2.25 -8.51 11.10
C LEU A 125 -2.22 -10.02 11.29
N SER A 126 -2.86 -10.77 10.39
CA SER A 126 -2.87 -12.24 10.48
C SER A 126 -1.47 -12.82 10.32
N ASN A 127 -1.27 -14.02 10.85
CA ASN A 127 -0.04 -14.81 10.70
C ASN A 127 0.43 -14.86 9.25
N ARG A 128 -0.49 -15.08 8.29
CA ARG A 128 -0.17 -15.16 6.86
C ARG A 128 0.44 -13.86 6.33
N ASP A 129 -0.15 -12.73 6.69
CA ASP A 129 0.32 -11.42 6.25
C ASP A 129 1.66 -11.07 6.92
N VAL A 130 1.81 -11.38 8.21
CA VAL A 130 3.06 -11.23 8.95
C VAL A 130 4.21 -12.06 8.35
N VAL A 131 3.96 -13.32 7.97
CA VAL A 131 4.95 -14.16 7.27
C VAL A 131 5.48 -13.47 6.01
N LYS A 132 4.57 -12.89 5.22
CA LYS A 132 4.93 -12.20 3.97
C LYS A 132 5.65 -10.88 4.24
N ILE A 133 5.16 -10.06 5.17
CA ILE A 133 5.76 -8.78 5.57
C ILE A 133 7.21 -8.99 6.03
N PHE A 134 7.46 -9.97 6.89
CA PHE A 134 8.80 -10.34 7.32
C PHE A 134 9.61 -11.07 6.25
N GLN A 135 9.03 -11.44 5.10
CA GLN A 135 9.66 -12.26 4.05
C GLN A 135 10.30 -13.53 4.64
N THR A 136 9.54 -14.25 5.47
CA THR A 136 9.98 -15.47 6.15
C THR A 136 9.10 -16.66 5.76
N LYS A 137 9.38 -17.83 6.34
CA LYS A 137 8.53 -19.02 6.24
C LYS A 137 7.65 -19.12 7.48
N GLU A 138 6.46 -19.68 7.33
CA GLU A 138 5.54 -19.92 8.45
C GLU A 138 6.18 -20.73 9.58
N SER A 139 6.94 -21.78 9.25
CA SER A 139 7.66 -22.58 10.23
C SER A 139 8.66 -21.78 11.06
N LYS A 140 9.35 -20.80 10.45
CA LYS A 140 10.32 -19.95 11.13
C LYS A 140 9.63 -18.91 12.02
N LEU A 141 8.51 -18.36 11.55
CA LEU A 141 7.70 -17.45 12.36
C LEU A 141 7.13 -18.17 13.59
N GLU A 142 6.66 -19.40 13.43
CA GLU A 142 6.16 -20.23 14.53
C GLU A 142 7.27 -20.60 15.53
N GLU A 143 8.47 -20.94 15.04
CA GLU A 143 9.65 -21.16 15.88
C GLU A 143 9.99 -19.90 16.70
N SER A 144 10.06 -18.73 16.05
CA SER A 144 10.29 -17.46 16.74
C SER A 144 9.20 -17.16 17.78
N PHE A 145 7.93 -17.39 17.46
CA PHE A 145 6.85 -17.23 18.42
C PHE A 145 7.04 -18.14 19.64
N LYS A 146 7.36 -19.42 19.44
CA LYS A 146 7.61 -20.38 20.53
C LYS A 146 8.81 -19.99 21.39
N ASN A 147 9.91 -19.54 20.77
CA ASN A 147 11.08 -19.06 21.49
C ASN A 147 10.75 -17.86 22.38
N ILE A 148 9.96 -16.90 21.87
CA ILE A 148 9.52 -15.75 22.67
C ILE A 148 8.63 -16.20 23.83
N GLN A 149 7.74 -17.18 23.64
CA GLN A 149 6.85 -17.67 24.70
C GLN A 149 7.60 -18.28 25.89
N ILE A 150 8.81 -18.79 25.71
CA ILE A 150 9.64 -19.36 26.79
C ILE A 150 10.74 -18.39 27.28
N SER A 151 10.79 -17.18 26.74
CA SER A 151 11.75 -16.14 27.13
C SER A 151 11.30 -15.39 28.40
N ASP A 152 12.15 -14.50 28.89
CA ASP A 152 11.84 -13.66 30.05
C ASP A 152 10.74 -12.60 29.77
N ASP A 153 10.45 -12.30 28.50
CA ASP A 153 9.39 -11.37 28.09
C ASP A 153 8.43 -12.01 27.05
N PRO A 154 7.61 -12.99 27.49
CA PRO A 154 6.71 -13.71 26.59
C PRO A 154 5.65 -12.79 25.97
N MET A 155 5.16 -13.15 24.78
CA MET A 155 4.08 -12.39 24.16
C MET A 155 2.79 -12.56 24.95
N LYS A 156 2.12 -11.45 25.23
CA LYS A 156 0.85 -11.42 25.96
C LYS A 156 -0.33 -11.48 24.99
N LYS A 157 -1.27 -12.40 25.24
CA LYS A 157 -2.51 -12.48 24.47
C LYS A 157 -3.36 -11.23 24.71
N GLY A 158 -3.93 -10.65 23.65
CA GLY A 158 -4.71 -9.40 23.69
C GLY A 158 -3.88 -8.12 23.67
N GLU A 159 -2.54 -8.22 23.81
CA GLU A 159 -1.61 -7.08 23.69
C GLU A 159 -0.65 -7.27 22.50
N ASP A 160 0.03 -8.42 22.44
CA ASP A 160 1.06 -8.73 21.44
C ASP A 160 0.51 -9.64 20.32
N TYR A 161 -0.39 -10.58 20.67
CA TYR A 161 -1.04 -11.48 19.72
C TYR A 161 -2.49 -11.79 20.12
N GLU A 162 -3.32 -12.24 19.18
CA GLU A 162 -4.70 -12.69 19.44
C GLU A 162 -5.07 -13.87 18.52
N HIS A 163 -6.05 -14.67 18.92
CA HIS A 163 -6.70 -15.65 18.04
C HIS A 163 -8.09 -15.15 17.61
N ILE A 164 -8.24 -14.86 16.32
CA ILE A 164 -9.51 -14.45 15.70
C ILE A 164 -9.93 -15.57 14.75
N SER A 165 -11.09 -16.20 15.01
CA SER A 165 -11.60 -17.32 14.21
C SER A 165 -10.57 -18.45 14.02
N ALA A 166 -9.91 -18.84 15.13
CA ALA A 166 -8.81 -19.82 15.19
C ALA A 166 -7.51 -19.44 14.45
N VAL A 167 -7.43 -18.28 13.81
CA VAL A 167 -6.20 -17.78 13.16
C VAL A 167 -5.47 -16.84 14.11
N ARG A 168 -4.14 -16.95 14.20
CA ARG A 168 -3.31 -16.04 15.01
C ARG A 168 -3.11 -14.71 14.28
N TYR A 169 -3.25 -13.62 15.03
CA TYR A 169 -2.96 -12.25 14.62
C TYR A 169 -1.91 -11.64 15.54
N PHE A 170 -1.16 -10.67 15.04
CA PHE A 170 -0.14 -9.94 15.80
C PHE A 170 -0.42 -8.45 15.77
N SER A 171 -0.25 -7.81 16.94
CA SER A 171 -0.26 -6.35 17.04
C SER A 171 1.08 -5.76 16.59
N PHE A 172 1.18 -4.44 16.47
CA PHE A 172 2.48 -3.79 16.21
C PHE A 172 3.52 -4.09 17.31
N ARG A 173 3.09 -4.24 18.56
CA ARG A 173 3.98 -4.66 19.64
C ARG A 173 4.43 -6.11 19.48
N GLY A 174 3.53 -6.99 19.04
CA GLY A 174 3.87 -8.34 18.60
C GLY A 174 4.88 -8.36 17.46
N LEU A 175 4.72 -7.50 16.45
CA LEU A 175 5.70 -7.36 15.37
C LEU A 175 7.07 -6.92 15.89
N ALA A 176 7.12 -6.01 16.87
CA ALA A 176 8.39 -5.58 17.47
C ALA A 176 9.11 -6.75 18.16
N LYS A 177 8.40 -7.57 18.94
CA LYS A 177 8.97 -8.78 19.57
C LYS A 177 9.44 -9.81 18.54
N LEU A 178 8.61 -10.09 17.52
CA LEU A 178 8.98 -10.98 16.41
C LEU A 178 10.22 -10.49 15.67
N SER A 179 10.31 -9.17 15.44
CA SER A 179 11.45 -8.55 14.76
C SER A 179 12.76 -8.81 15.49
N ILE A 180 12.78 -8.65 16.82
CA ILE A 180 13.98 -8.90 17.64
C ILE A 180 14.41 -10.36 17.52
N GLU A 181 13.49 -11.30 17.75
CA GLU A 181 13.78 -12.74 17.70
C GLU A 181 14.22 -13.20 16.30
N LEU A 182 13.50 -12.76 15.25
CA LEU A 182 13.84 -13.09 13.88
C LEU A 182 15.23 -12.54 13.52
N ALA A 183 15.52 -11.27 13.85
CA ALA A 183 16.82 -10.67 13.55
C ALA A 183 17.98 -11.37 14.30
N ALA A 184 17.76 -11.81 15.54
CA ALA A 184 18.75 -12.57 16.31
C ALA A 184 19.04 -13.94 15.68
N SER A 185 18.02 -14.63 15.16
CA SER A 185 18.14 -16.00 14.62
C SER A 185 18.68 -16.09 13.19
N LEU A 186 18.79 -14.98 12.46
CA LEU A 186 19.20 -14.96 11.05
C LEU A 186 20.73 -14.82 10.91
N TYR A 187 21.30 -15.31 9.81
CA TYR A 187 22.75 -15.16 9.54
C TYR A 187 23.08 -13.91 8.71
N LYS A 188 22.30 -13.64 7.65
CA LYS A 188 22.58 -12.57 6.69
C LYS A 188 22.25 -11.19 7.25
N LYS A 189 23.23 -10.27 7.29
CA LYS A 189 23.06 -8.88 7.78
C LYS A 189 21.86 -8.18 7.14
N GLU A 190 21.73 -8.22 5.81
CA GLU A 190 20.61 -7.61 5.10
C GLU A 190 19.24 -8.10 5.59
N ARG A 191 19.13 -9.39 5.94
CA ARG A 191 17.89 -9.96 6.47
C ARG A 191 17.65 -9.56 7.93
N LYS A 192 18.71 -9.45 8.74
CA LYS A 192 18.60 -8.90 10.10
C LYS A 192 18.07 -7.47 10.07
N ASP A 193 18.72 -6.62 9.27
CA ASP A 193 18.37 -5.22 9.12
C ASP A 193 16.93 -5.09 8.60
N TYR A 194 16.55 -5.88 7.60
CA TYR A 194 15.16 -5.92 7.11
C TYR A 194 14.17 -6.21 8.25
N CYS A 195 14.38 -7.28 9.02
CA CYS A 195 13.49 -7.63 10.13
C CYS A 195 13.41 -6.50 11.16
N GLN A 196 14.55 -5.89 11.53
CA GLN A 196 14.63 -4.79 12.49
C GLN A 196 13.89 -3.52 12.03
N ARG A 197 13.79 -3.31 10.72
CA ARG A 197 13.05 -2.16 10.14
C ARG A 197 11.54 -2.37 10.11
N VAL A 198 11.04 -3.61 10.12
CA VAL A 198 9.60 -3.92 10.08
C VAL A 198 8.78 -3.16 11.14
N PRO A 199 9.09 -3.19 12.45
CA PRO A 199 8.29 -2.50 13.45
C PRO A 199 8.36 -0.98 13.37
N ILE A 200 9.32 -0.41 12.64
CA ILE A 200 9.46 1.03 12.42
C ILE A 200 8.60 1.46 11.22
N VAL A 201 8.59 0.66 10.15
CA VAL A 201 7.96 1.01 8.87
C VAL A 201 6.49 0.60 8.82
N VAL A 202 6.11 -0.55 9.39
CA VAL A 202 4.75 -1.08 9.28
C VAL A 202 3.70 -0.16 9.93
N PRO A 203 3.87 0.34 11.18
CA PRO A 203 2.83 1.15 11.82
C PRO A 203 2.38 2.38 11.02
N PRO A 204 3.28 3.29 10.56
CA PRO A 204 2.85 4.46 9.81
C PRO A 204 2.20 4.08 8.48
N VAL A 205 2.70 3.05 7.78
CA VAL A 205 2.11 2.60 6.51
C VAL A 205 0.70 2.06 6.70
N VAL A 206 0.48 1.31 7.77
CA VAL A 206 -0.84 0.78 8.12
C VAL A 206 -1.79 1.90 8.54
N SER A 207 -1.32 2.89 9.31
CA SER A 207 -2.11 4.08 9.65
C SER A 207 -2.48 4.89 8.40
N ASP A 208 -1.56 5.08 7.46
CA ASP A 208 -1.84 5.74 6.17
C ASP A 208 -2.88 4.96 5.36
N LEU A 209 -2.77 3.62 5.32
CA LEU A 209 -3.77 2.77 4.65
C LEU A 209 -5.17 2.93 5.26
N LEU A 210 -5.26 3.04 6.59
CA LEU A 210 -6.53 3.25 7.30
C LEU A 210 -7.08 4.67 7.10
N ALA A 211 -6.23 5.69 7.07
CA ALA A 211 -6.65 7.06 6.78
C ALA A 211 -7.23 7.21 5.37
N LEU A 212 -6.82 6.35 4.44
CA LEU A 212 -7.35 6.28 3.08
C LEU A 212 -8.62 5.44 2.96
N THR A 213 -9.01 4.72 4.03
CA THR A 213 -10.27 3.97 4.08
C THR A 213 -11.36 4.86 4.66
N PRO A 214 -12.55 4.94 4.04
CA PRO A 214 -13.67 5.68 4.62
C PRO A 214 -14.00 5.09 6.00
N SER A 215 -13.54 5.75 7.06
CA SER A 215 -13.71 5.31 8.44
C SER A 215 -15.10 5.64 9.00
N GLU A 216 -15.87 6.46 8.30
CA GLU A 216 -17.19 6.91 8.73
C GLU A 216 -18.29 6.28 7.88
N ILE A 217 -19.29 5.71 8.57
CA ILE A 217 -20.56 5.37 7.93
C ILE A 217 -21.14 6.68 7.39
N PRO A 218 -21.41 6.78 6.07
CA PRO A 218 -21.93 8.00 5.49
C PRO A 218 -23.17 8.49 6.23
N SER A 219 -23.22 9.79 6.54
CA SER A 219 -24.41 10.37 7.16
C SER A 219 -25.59 10.35 6.19
N GLN A 220 -26.81 10.49 6.69
CA GLN A 220 -28.00 10.61 5.83
C GLN A 220 -27.88 11.76 4.82
N LYS A 221 -27.21 12.86 5.20
CA LYS A 221 -26.95 14.01 4.32
C LYS A 221 -26.01 13.64 3.17
N ASP A 222 -25.03 12.77 3.41
CA ASP A 222 -24.09 12.30 2.38
C ASP A 222 -24.81 11.38 1.39
N ILE A 223 -25.63 10.46 1.90
CA ILE A 223 -26.46 9.56 1.10
C ILE A 223 -27.41 10.35 0.19
N GLU A 224 -28.10 11.35 0.73
CA GLU A 224 -28.97 12.21 -0.07
C GLU A 224 -28.19 13.03 -1.11
N SER A 225 -26.99 13.49 -0.78
CA SER A 225 -26.12 14.21 -1.72
C SER A 225 -25.67 13.32 -2.87
N ALA A 226 -25.31 12.06 -2.56
CA ALA A 226 -24.98 11.04 -3.55
C ALA A 226 -26.18 10.73 -4.46
N MET A 227 -27.38 10.53 -3.90
CA MET A 227 -28.60 10.32 -4.67
C MET A 227 -28.95 11.50 -5.59
N ARG A 228 -28.77 12.74 -5.11
CA ARG A 228 -28.96 13.95 -5.93
C ARG A 228 -27.95 14.02 -7.06
N TYR A 229 -26.69 13.70 -6.79
CA TYR A 229 -25.64 13.66 -7.81
C TYR A 229 -25.95 12.60 -8.88
N VAL A 230 -26.29 11.38 -8.48
CA VAL A 230 -26.62 10.28 -9.39
C VAL A 230 -27.80 10.64 -10.28
N ASN A 231 -28.86 11.24 -9.72
CA ASN A 231 -30.01 11.68 -10.52
C ASN A 231 -29.62 12.72 -11.59
N LYS A 232 -28.70 13.64 -11.28
CA LYS A 232 -28.16 14.62 -12.23
C LYS A 232 -27.27 13.96 -13.29
N ARG A 233 -26.36 13.07 -12.88
CA ARG A 233 -25.49 12.28 -13.76
C ARG A 233 -26.32 11.50 -14.78
N ASP A 234 -27.38 10.86 -14.29
CA ASP A 234 -28.27 9.99 -15.06
C ASP A 234 -29.30 10.80 -15.88
N LYS A 235 -29.26 12.14 -15.84
CA LYS A 235 -30.17 13.07 -16.55
C LYS A 235 -31.65 12.77 -16.31
N GLU A 236 -32.00 12.40 -15.08
CA GLU A 236 -33.37 12.02 -14.70
C GLU A 236 -33.96 10.94 -15.61
N ARG A 237 -33.15 9.92 -15.93
CA ARG A 237 -33.49 8.84 -16.84
C ARG A 237 -33.22 7.49 -16.19
N CYS A 238 -34.15 6.55 -16.36
CA CYS A 238 -33.96 5.16 -15.99
C CYS A 238 -32.80 4.56 -16.78
N GLN A 239 -31.80 4.02 -16.07
CA GLN A 239 -30.60 3.44 -16.66
C GLN A 239 -30.82 2.06 -17.30
N ILE A 240 -31.97 1.42 -17.05
CA ILE A 240 -32.34 0.13 -17.65
C ILE A 240 -33.10 0.32 -18.97
N THR A 241 -34.18 1.13 -18.92
CA THR A 241 -35.10 1.29 -20.06
C THR A 241 -34.81 2.51 -20.91
N GLY A 242 -34.10 3.49 -20.35
CA GLY A 242 -33.91 4.78 -20.98
C GLY A 242 -35.17 5.66 -20.96
N LYS A 243 -36.19 5.33 -20.17
CA LYS A 243 -37.35 6.21 -19.97
C LYS A 243 -36.94 7.41 -19.09
N SER A 244 -37.33 8.62 -19.46
CA SER A 244 -37.14 9.85 -18.66
C SER A 244 -38.49 10.45 -18.30
N ARG A 245 -38.52 11.35 -17.31
CA ARG A 245 -39.71 12.16 -17.05
C ARG A 245 -40.05 12.98 -18.30
N ASP A 246 -41.26 12.83 -18.82
CA ASP A 246 -41.79 13.68 -19.88
C ASP A 246 -43.00 14.47 -19.34
N LYS A 247 -43.36 15.58 -19.98
CA LYS A 247 -44.48 16.45 -19.57
C LYS A 247 -45.84 15.73 -19.61
N ILE A 248 -45.93 14.65 -20.39
CA ILE A 248 -47.16 13.90 -20.64
C ILE A 248 -47.21 12.64 -19.75
N ASP A 249 -46.11 11.88 -19.69
CA ASP A 249 -46.01 10.67 -18.87
C ASP A 249 -45.19 10.92 -17.59
N LYS A 250 -45.90 10.99 -16.45
CA LYS A 250 -45.28 11.10 -15.13
C LYS A 250 -44.60 9.79 -14.74
N ILE A 251 -43.41 9.56 -15.26
CA ILE A 251 -42.57 8.41 -14.89
C ILE A 251 -41.93 8.68 -13.53
N ASP A 252 -42.30 7.87 -12.52
CA ASP A 252 -41.66 7.93 -11.21
C ASP A 252 -40.31 7.20 -11.24
N LEU A 253 -39.29 7.85 -10.69
CA LEU A 253 -37.91 7.37 -10.69
C LEU A 253 -37.46 7.09 -9.26
N ALA A 254 -36.98 5.88 -9.04
CA ALA A 254 -36.35 5.44 -7.81
C ALA A 254 -34.83 5.49 -7.93
N ARG A 255 -34.16 5.67 -6.78
CA ARG A 255 -32.71 5.49 -6.65
C ARG A 255 -32.53 4.18 -5.91
N HIS A 256 -32.03 3.18 -6.61
CA HIS A 256 -31.82 1.85 -6.04
C HIS A 256 -30.35 1.72 -5.65
N HIS A 257 -30.09 1.19 -4.45
CA HIS A 257 -28.75 0.77 -4.06
C HIS A 257 -28.53 -0.68 -4.50
N LEU A 258 -27.50 -0.90 -5.32
CA LEU A 258 -27.15 -2.20 -5.88
C LEU A 258 -26.72 -3.18 -4.78
N PHE A 259 -25.98 -2.72 -3.77
CA PHE A 259 -25.86 -3.35 -2.46
C PHE A 259 -26.73 -2.60 -1.47
N ASP A 260 -27.59 -3.30 -0.75
CA ASP A 260 -28.60 -2.66 0.07
C ASP A 260 -28.00 -1.71 1.14
N GLN A 261 -28.67 -0.58 1.33
CA GLN A 261 -28.23 0.49 2.21
C GLN A 261 -28.12 0.06 3.70
N LYS A 262 -28.94 -0.90 4.14
CA LYS A 262 -29.03 -1.28 5.56
C LYS A 262 -27.90 -2.24 5.95
N ASN A 263 -27.55 -3.20 5.11
CA ASN A 263 -26.51 -4.20 5.42
C ASN A 263 -25.13 -3.80 4.86
N TYR A 264 -25.07 -2.91 3.87
CA TYR A 264 -23.83 -2.39 3.29
C TYR A 264 -23.71 -0.88 3.51
N THR A 265 -23.84 -0.44 4.76
CA THR A 265 -23.91 0.98 5.15
C THR A 265 -22.76 1.84 4.61
N TYR A 266 -21.56 1.28 4.52
CA TYR A 266 -20.36 1.95 4.00
C TYR A 266 -20.43 2.27 2.49
N LEU A 267 -21.28 1.56 1.75
CA LEU A 267 -21.54 1.83 0.34
C LEU A 267 -22.76 2.74 0.12
N SER A 268 -23.43 3.20 1.18
CA SER A 268 -24.72 3.89 1.06
C SER A 268 -24.62 5.25 0.36
N ALA A 269 -23.46 5.91 0.41
CA ALA A 269 -23.19 7.15 -0.34
C ALA A 269 -22.29 6.92 -1.56
N GLU A 270 -21.97 5.67 -1.89
CA GLU A 270 -21.12 5.34 -3.03
C GLU A 270 -21.89 5.54 -4.34
N ILE A 271 -21.38 6.40 -5.22
CA ILE A 271 -22.04 6.83 -6.45
C ILE A 271 -22.27 5.65 -7.42
N ASP A 272 -21.33 4.70 -7.45
CA ASP A 272 -21.43 3.51 -8.29
C ASP A 272 -22.39 2.47 -7.71
N ASN A 273 -22.65 2.52 -6.40
CA ASN A 273 -23.63 1.67 -5.73
C ASN A 273 -25.07 2.14 -5.98
N ILE A 274 -25.29 3.34 -6.51
CA ILE A 274 -26.63 3.87 -6.74
C ILE A 274 -26.94 3.91 -8.24
N ILE A 275 -28.11 3.43 -8.62
CA ILE A 275 -28.63 3.45 -9.98
C ILE A 275 -30.02 4.09 -10.03
N THR A 276 -30.25 5.01 -10.98
CA THR A 276 -31.59 5.56 -11.23
C THR A 276 -32.41 4.61 -12.10
N ILE A 277 -33.54 4.14 -11.60
CA ILE A 277 -34.45 3.22 -12.29
C ILE A 277 -35.90 3.70 -12.18
N THR A 278 -36.79 3.18 -13.01
CA THR A 278 -38.24 3.44 -12.84
C THR A 278 -38.74 2.74 -11.58
N ARG A 279 -39.76 3.32 -10.94
CA ARG A 279 -40.36 2.73 -9.74
C ARG A 279 -40.93 1.32 -9.97
N GLU A 280 -41.52 1.10 -11.14
CA GLU A 280 -41.97 -0.23 -11.59
C GLU A 280 -40.86 -1.28 -11.47
N ILE A 281 -39.70 -1.07 -12.11
CA ILE A 281 -38.54 -1.96 -12.04
C ILE A 281 -38.04 -2.14 -10.60
N HIS A 282 -38.02 -1.08 -9.80
CA HIS A 282 -37.61 -1.14 -8.41
C HIS A 282 -38.51 -2.07 -7.59
N ASP A 283 -39.82 -1.86 -7.69
CA ASP A 283 -40.81 -2.59 -6.92
C ASP A 283 -40.92 -4.04 -7.40
N ASP A 284 -40.86 -4.29 -8.71
CA ASP A 284 -40.82 -5.63 -9.30
C ASP A 284 -39.58 -6.41 -8.89
N PHE A 285 -38.40 -5.77 -8.88
CA PHE A 285 -37.17 -6.40 -8.41
C PHE A 285 -37.29 -6.83 -6.96
N HIS A 286 -37.75 -5.93 -6.08
CA HIS A 286 -37.93 -6.25 -4.67
C HIS A 286 -38.99 -7.32 -4.44
N LEU A 287 -40.07 -7.33 -5.23
CA LEU A 287 -41.06 -8.41 -5.20
C LEU A 287 -40.43 -9.75 -5.62
N TRP A 288 -39.64 -9.76 -6.70
CA TRP A 288 -39.00 -10.95 -7.24
C TRP A 288 -38.01 -11.61 -6.26
N ILE A 289 -37.27 -10.83 -5.48
CA ILE A 289 -36.36 -11.37 -4.45
C ILE A 289 -37.07 -11.77 -3.13
N GLY A 290 -38.38 -11.57 -3.03
CA GLY A 290 -39.19 -11.96 -1.86
C GLY A 290 -39.49 -10.83 -0.86
N GLY A 291 -39.50 -9.58 -1.32
CA GLY A 291 -39.95 -8.40 -0.57
C GLY A 291 -38.86 -7.34 -0.32
N THR A 292 -39.27 -6.16 0.12
CA THR A 292 -38.39 -5.01 0.43
C THR A 292 -37.53 -5.20 1.68
N ASP A 293 -37.87 -6.17 2.53
CA ASP A 293 -37.13 -6.48 3.76
C ASP A 293 -35.96 -7.45 3.53
N LYS A 294 -35.81 -7.96 2.30
CA LYS A 294 -34.68 -8.81 1.92
C LYS A 294 -33.48 -7.96 1.54
N THR A 295 -32.34 -8.28 2.15
CA THR A 295 -31.01 -7.83 1.72
C THR A 295 -30.84 -8.16 0.23
N CYS A 296 -30.43 -7.17 -0.56
CA CYS A 296 -30.14 -7.34 -1.97
C CYS A 296 -28.70 -6.96 -2.28
N THR A 297 -28.14 -7.65 -3.26
CA THR A 297 -26.78 -7.44 -3.77
C THR A 297 -26.82 -7.16 -5.27
N ILE A 298 -25.70 -6.64 -5.78
CA ILE A 298 -25.60 -6.33 -7.22
C ILE A 298 -25.73 -7.59 -8.07
N ASP A 299 -25.32 -8.76 -7.55
CA ASP A 299 -25.49 -10.03 -8.25
C ASP A 299 -26.97 -10.40 -8.37
N ASP A 300 -27.80 -10.11 -7.36
CA ASP A 300 -29.25 -10.33 -7.43
C ASP A 300 -29.89 -9.42 -8.49
N PHE A 301 -29.49 -8.15 -8.52
CA PHE A 301 -30.00 -7.18 -9.50
C PHE A 301 -29.56 -7.54 -10.93
N ILE A 302 -28.31 -7.97 -11.12
CA ILE A 302 -27.83 -8.48 -12.43
C ILE A 302 -28.69 -9.66 -12.89
N ARG A 303 -28.93 -10.66 -12.03
CA ARG A 303 -29.78 -11.82 -12.39
C ARG A 303 -31.18 -11.40 -12.80
N TYR A 304 -31.77 -10.42 -12.11
CA TYR A 304 -33.07 -9.88 -12.47
C TYR A 304 -33.06 -9.23 -13.88
N ILE A 305 -32.07 -8.38 -14.16
CA ILE A 305 -31.92 -7.74 -15.48
C ILE A 305 -31.63 -8.76 -16.58
N GLU A 306 -30.80 -9.77 -16.32
CA GLU A 306 -30.55 -10.86 -17.26
C GLU A 306 -31.79 -11.72 -17.52
N THR A 307 -32.73 -11.80 -16.56
CA THR A 307 -33.96 -12.57 -16.72
C THR A 307 -35.01 -11.82 -17.52
N PHE A 308 -35.27 -10.55 -17.16
CA PHE A 308 -36.42 -9.79 -17.70
C PHE A 308 -36.04 -8.72 -18.74
N TYR A 309 -34.75 -8.40 -18.86
CA TYR A 309 -34.22 -7.36 -19.76
C TYR A 309 -32.98 -7.85 -20.52
N ASN A 310 -32.91 -9.13 -20.87
CA ASN A 310 -31.76 -9.78 -21.53
C ASN A 310 -31.27 -9.12 -22.83
N GLN A 311 -32.17 -8.42 -23.53
CA GLN A 311 -31.88 -7.66 -24.73
C GLN A 311 -31.06 -6.37 -24.47
N ARG A 312 -30.91 -5.96 -23.21
CA ARG A 312 -30.16 -4.76 -22.80
C ARG A 312 -28.70 -5.08 -22.49
N HIS A 313 -27.98 -5.66 -23.45
CA HIS A 313 -26.61 -6.15 -23.24
C HIS A 313 -25.63 -5.09 -22.71
N SER A 314 -25.70 -3.85 -23.21
CA SER A 314 -24.85 -2.74 -22.72
C SER A 314 -25.10 -2.38 -21.26
N VAL A 315 -26.34 -2.53 -20.78
CA VAL A 315 -26.71 -2.31 -19.37
C VAL A 315 -26.14 -3.43 -18.51
N ILE A 316 -26.24 -4.68 -18.96
CA ILE A 316 -25.69 -5.84 -18.26
C ILE A 316 -24.17 -5.70 -18.09
N LEU A 317 -23.44 -5.32 -19.15
CA LEU A 317 -22.01 -5.05 -19.07
C LEU A 317 -21.68 -3.93 -18.07
N MET A 318 -22.43 -2.82 -18.10
CA MET A 318 -22.25 -1.72 -17.15
C MET A 318 -22.47 -2.16 -15.69
N LEU A 319 -23.43 -3.04 -15.42
CA LEU A 319 -23.65 -3.61 -14.09
C LEU A 319 -22.50 -4.54 -13.67
N TYR A 320 -21.96 -5.32 -14.60
CA TYR A 320 -20.78 -6.16 -14.34
C TYR A 320 -19.53 -5.32 -14.02
N ASP A 321 -19.31 -4.20 -14.70
CA ASP A 321 -18.21 -3.27 -14.40
C ASP A 321 -18.37 -2.65 -13.01
N ARG A 322 -19.58 -2.17 -12.68
CA ARG A 322 -19.90 -1.66 -11.34
C ARG A 322 -19.70 -2.73 -10.27
N ARG A 323 -20.05 -3.98 -10.56
CA ARG A 323 -19.82 -5.11 -9.63
C ARG A 323 -18.34 -5.27 -9.31
N GLN A 324 -17.45 -5.21 -10.31
CA GLN A 324 -16.01 -5.35 -10.05
C GLN A 324 -15.51 -4.21 -9.16
N LEU A 325 -15.91 -2.98 -9.46
CA LEU A 325 -15.52 -1.82 -8.68
C LEU A 325 -16.04 -1.88 -7.23
N LEU A 326 -17.32 -2.21 -7.05
CA LEU A 326 -17.95 -2.29 -5.73
C LEU A 326 -17.44 -3.47 -4.93
N LYS A 327 -17.16 -4.63 -5.55
CA LYS A 327 -16.49 -5.76 -4.88
C LYS A 327 -15.06 -5.42 -4.48
N LEU A 328 -14.33 -4.64 -5.28
CA LEU A 328 -13.02 -4.14 -4.90
C LEU A 328 -13.13 -3.22 -3.66
N LYS A 329 -14.05 -2.26 -3.68
CA LYS A 329 -14.32 -1.34 -2.55
C LYS A 329 -14.78 -2.09 -1.30
N LEU A 330 -15.70 -3.05 -1.43
CA LEU A 330 -16.11 -3.93 -0.33
C LEU A 330 -14.94 -4.76 0.19
N SER A 331 -14.13 -5.32 -0.69
CA SER A 331 -12.95 -6.08 -0.27
C SER A 331 -11.96 -5.17 0.43
N GLN A 332 -11.86 -3.89 0.07
CA GLN A 332 -11.06 -2.92 0.80
C GLN A 332 -11.71 -2.67 2.17
N LEU A 333 -12.98 -2.29 2.25
CA LEU A 333 -13.69 -1.99 3.52
C LEU A 333 -13.80 -3.19 4.49
N GLN A 334 -14.04 -4.40 3.98
CA GLN A 334 -14.07 -5.64 4.76
C GLN A 334 -12.68 -6.05 5.28
N ARG A 335 -11.59 -5.47 4.73
CA ARG A 335 -10.24 -5.56 5.32
C ARG A 335 -10.04 -4.59 6.49
N TYR A 336 -11.07 -3.86 6.93
CA TYR A 336 -10.94 -2.83 7.97
C TYR A 336 -12.09 -2.81 9.00
N LEU A 337 -13.13 -3.61 8.79
CA LEU A 337 -14.25 -3.75 9.74
C LEU A 337 -14.16 -5.10 10.46
N PRO A 338 -14.23 -5.13 11.80
CA PRO A 338 -14.37 -6.41 12.50
C PRO A 338 -15.63 -7.10 12.01
N GLN A 339 -15.57 -8.42 11.82
CA GLN A 339 -16.77 -9.21 11.57
C GLN A 339 -17.74 -8.95 12.73
N SER A 340 -18.87 -8.33 12.43
CA SER A 340 -20.00 -8.33 13.34
C SER A 340 -20.44 -9.79 13.49
N ASN A 341 -20.30 -10.32 14.71
CA ASN A 341 -20.86 -11.61 15.08
C ASN A 341 -22.37 -11.57 14.78
N SER A 342 -22.78 -12.33 13.77
CA SER A 342 -24.16 -12.80 13.61
C SER A 342 -24.40 -13.99 14.51
#